data_AF-A0A553AF27-F1
#
_entry.id   AF-A0A553AF27-F1
#
_cell.length_a   1.000
_cell.length_b   1.000
_cell.length_c   1.000
_cell.angle_alpha   90.00
_cell.angle_beta   90.00
_cell.angle_gamma   90.00
#
_symmetry.space_group_name_H-M   'P 1'
#
loop_
_entity.id
_entity.type
_entity.pdbx_description
1 polymer ?
#
loop_
_entity_poly.entity_id
_entity_poly.type
_entity_poly.pdbx_seq_one_letter_code
_entity_poly.pdbx_strand_id
1 'polypeptide(L)'
;MEKMEIDTKNAIASEEIDKCIALLTQLVNDTDQIFDIPKEQRTALIKAAGIFSRPDRDELSRRKKDGKAVAKRKQEKKDRTARKETGIRYAREASVFVAPKLLAMADLANKEQLELENPRNCYICKTGFTKMHHFYDTMCTDCGNFNYAKRFQTADVKGQIAVITGSRLKIGYHITLMLLRGGASVIATTRFPVDSALRFSKEEDFSEWGHRLKIHGLDLRHIPSVEIFCNFIEQKYQRLDILINNAAQTVRRPAGFYTHLMENEERPIASLPKQAQDLLLDHTDCLQELKALTTGVSSNQNMPVTWHGPEPGIGLRASAKLSQIPYSFDNALVSKEVFPEGELDADLQQVDLRKTNSWRLKLGQIETTEMIEVQLVNSVAPFVLCNRLSEVMKKDNTGKKHIINVSAMEGKFYRDFKEDRHPHTNMAKAALNMLTHTASGTLAKDGIFMNAVDTGWVTDEDPAELAQRKQELEDFQPPLDIVDGAARVMDPLFDGINTGKHWCGKFLKDYNPIPW
;
A
#
# COMPACT_ATOMS: atom_id res chain seq x y z
N MET A 1 43.25 -39.10 -29.04
CA MET A 1 41.88 -38.80 -29.49
C MET A 1 41.27 -37.83 -28.50
N GLU A 2 41.45 -36.53 -28.75
CA GLU A 2 40.75 -35.49 -28.02
C GLU A 2 39.27 -35.56 -28.39
N LYS A 3 38.40 -35.72 -27.39
CA LYS A 3 36.97 -35.43 -27.56
C LYS A 3 36.88 -33.95 -27.88
N MET A 4 36.43 -33.58 -29.09
CA MET A 4 35.90 -32.24 -29.33
C MET A 4 34.71 -32.05 -28.38
N GLU A 5 34.95 -31.34 -27.28
CA GLU A 5 33.87 -30.75 -26.50
C GLU A 5 33.19 -29.71 -27.36
N ILE A 6 31.96 -30.01 -27.78
CA ILE A 6 31.11 -29.01 -28.43
C ILE A 6 30.76 -27.99 -27.34
N ASP A 7 31.33 -26.79 -27.46
CA ASP A 7 30.97 -25.65 -26.63
C ASP A 7 29.49 -25.32 -26.85
N THR A 8 28.65 -25.72 -25.89
CA THR A 8 27.19 -25.62 -25.97
C THR A 8 26.66 -24.22 -25.67
N LYS A 9 27.54 -23.20 -25.57
CA LYS A 9 27.18 -21.84 -25.13
C LYS A 9 27.03 -20.79 -26.24
N ASN A 10 27.43 -21.06 -27.48
CA ASN A 10 27.33 -20.06 -28.57
C ASN A 10 26.18 -20.37 -29.53
N ALA A 11 25.42 -19.34 -29.92
CA ALA A 11 24.40 -19.46 -30.96
C ALA A 11 25.08 -19.71 -32.32
N ILE A 12 24.64 -20.73 -33.05
CA ILE A 12 25.18 -21.09 -34.38
C ILE A 12 24.90 -19.93 -35.35
N ALA A 13 25.93 -19.42 -36.02
CA ALA A 13 25.76 -18.32 -36.96
C ALA A 13 25.05 -18.78 -38.24
N SER A 14 24.27 -17.90 -38.90
CA SER A 14 23.59 -18.22 -40.15
C SER A 14 24.56 -18.73 -41.22
N GLU A 15 25.74 -18.13 -41.32
CA GLU A 15 26.77 -18.53 -42.27
C GLU A 15 27.29 -19.96 -42.05
N GLU A 16 27.33 -20.44 -40.79
CA GLU A 16 27.74 -21.81 -40.48
C GLU A 16 26.65 -22.82 -40.87
N ILE A 17 25.38 -22.43 -40.70
CA ILE A 17 24.23 -23.21 -41.16
C ILE A 17 24.25 -23.30 -42.69
N ASP A 18 24.49 -22.18 -43.38
CA ASP A 18 24.57 -22.14 -44.84
C ASP A 18 25.72 -22.99 -45.37
N LYS A 19 26.90 -22.95 -44.74
CA LYS A 19 28.04 -23.84 -45.05
C LYS A 19 27.69 -25.32 -44.83
N CYS A 20 26.98 -25.64 -43.73
CA CYS A 20 26.55 -27.00 -43.43
C CYS A 20 25.55 -27.52 -44.47
N ILE A 21 24.56 -26.70 -44.84
CA ILE A 21 23.59 -27.03 -45.89
C ILE A 21 24.33 -27.25 -47.22
N ALA A 22 25.24 -26.36 -47.61
CA ALA A 22 26.02 -26.48 -48.84
C ALA A 22 26.86 -27.76 -48.89
N LEU A 23 27.56 -28.09 -47.79
CA LEU A 23 28.37 -29.30 -47.67
C LEU A 23 27.52 -30.57 -47.75
N LEU A 24 26.42 -30.66 -47.00
CA LEU A 24 25.51 -31.79 -47.08
C LEU A 24 24.87 -31.93 -48.47
N THR A 25 24.52 -30.81 -49.11
CA THR A 25 24.00 -30.82 -50.49
C THR A 25 25.04 -31.33 -51.49
N GLN A 26 26.29 -30.90 -51.36
CA GLN A 26 27.39 -31.39 -52.20
C GLN A 26 27.60 -32.90 -52.04
N LEU A 27 27.63 -33.41 -50.80
CA LEU A 27 27.79 -34.84 -50.50
C LEU A 27 26.59 -35.69 -50.96
N VAL A 28 25.40 -35.10 -51.11
CA VAL A 28 24.22 -35.76 -51.67
C VAL A 28 24.28 -35.80 -53.20
N ASN A 29 24.79 -34.75 -53.85
CA ASN A 29 24.85 -34.63 -55.30
C ASN A 29 26.07 -35.34 -55.92
N ASP A 30 27.19 -35.43 -55.20
CA ASP A 30 28.40 -36.14 -55.61
C ASP A 30 28.68 -37.31 -54.67
N THR A 31 28.24 -38.49 -55.09
CA THR A 31 28.25 -39.71 -54.27
C THR A 31 29.64 -40.30 -54.06
N ASP A 32 30.66 -39.91 -54.83
CA ASP A 32 32.00 -40.47 -54.72
C ASP A 32 32.77 -39.83 -53.56
N GLN A 33 32.56 -38.52 -53.34
CA GLN A 33 33.22 -37.76 -52.27
C GLN A 33 32.94 -38.29 -50.86
N ILE A 34 31.81 -38.99 -50.65
CA ILE A 34 31.52 -39.60 -49.35
C ILE A 34 32.49 -40.75 -49.02
N PHE A 35 33.04 -41.41 -50.03
CA PHE A 35 33.97 -42.53 -49.84
C PHE A 35 35.40 -42.08 -49.57
N ASP A 36 35.73 -40.83 -49.93
CA ASP A 36 37.01 -40.17 -49.64
C ASP A 36 37.12 -39.68 -48.18
N ILE A 37 35.99 -39.53 -47.47
CA ILE A 37 35.97 -39.19 -46.06
C ILE A 37 36.42 -40.39 -45.21
N PRO A 38 37.37 -40.21 -44.25
CA PRO A 38 37.78 -41.27 -43.33
C PRO A 38 36.59 -41.97 -42.67
N LYS A 39 36.63 -43.31 -42.59
CA LYS A 39 35.51 -44.15 -42.13
C LYS A 39 34.90 -43.69 -40.81
N GLU A 40 35.72 -43.26 -39.85
CA GLU A 40 35.27 -42.76 -38.54
C GLU A 40 34.46 -41.46 -38.69
N GLN A 41 34.97 -40.50 -39.44
CA GLN A 41 34.30 -39.20 -39.68
C GLN A 41 33.02 -39.38 -40.49
N ARG A 42 33.03 -40.24 -41.52
CA ARG A 42 31.83 -40.57 -42.31
C ARG A 42 30.74 -41.18 -41.44
N THR A 43 31.10 -42.11 -40.55
CA THR A 43 30.15 -42.75 -39.63
C THR A 43 29.57 -41.73 -38.65
N ALA A 44 30.40 -40.82 -38.12
CA ALA A 44 29.95 -39.75 -37.24
C ALA A 44 28.99 -38.77 -37.95
N LEU A 45 29.31 -38.37 -39.18
CA LEU A 45 28.50 -37.47 -40.01
C LEU A 45 27.11 -38.05 -40.30
N ILE A 46 27.05 -39.30 -40.81
CA ILE A 46 25.79 -39.98 -41.12
C ILE A 46 24.95 -40.17 -39.87
N LYS A 47 25.59 -40.58 -38.75
CA LYS A 47 24.90 -40.76 -37.47
C LYS A 47 24.31 -39.43 -36.96
N ALA A 48 25.07 -38.35 -37.00
CA ALA A 48 24.60 -37.03 -36.57
C ALA A 48 23.45 -36.51 -37.45
N ALA A 49 23.59 -36.60 -38.78
CA ALA A 49 22.55 -36.22 -39.73
C ALA A 49 21.26 -37.05 -39.54
N GLY A 50 21.40 -38.36 -39.30
CA GLY A 50 20.31 -39.28 -39.02
C GLY A 50 19.57 -38.94 -37.72
N ILE A 51 20.29 -38.73 -36.62
CA ILE A 51 19.72 -38.35 -35.31
C ILE A 51 19.05 -36.96 -35.38
N PHE A 52 19.61 -36.05 -36.17
CA PHE A 52 19.02 -34.72 -36.36
C PHE A 52 17.72 -34.78 -37.17
N SER A 53 17.73 -35.49 -38.32
CA SER A 53 16.60 -35.62 -39.25
C SER A 53 15.46 -36.50 -38.72
N ARG A 54 15.79 -37.62 -38.06
CA ARG A 54 14.85 -38.62 -37.56
C ARG A 54 15.14 -38.97 -36.11
N PRO A 55 14.87 -38.05 -35.16
CA PRO A 55 15.00 -38.34 -33.74
C PRO A 55 14.01 -39.43 -33.32
N ASP A 56 14.32 -40.14 -32.23
CA ASP A 56 13.34 -41.04 -31.61
C ASP A 56 12.15 -40.26 -31.03
N ARG A 57 11.11 -41.00 -30.60
CA ARG A 57 9.86 -40.42 -30.09
C ARG A 57 10.08 -39.53 -28.85
N ASP A 58 10.99 -39.91 -27.96
CA ASP A 58 11.22 -39.21 -26.71
C ASP A 58 11.99 -37.91 -26.94
N GLU A 59 12.99 -37.94 -27.82
CA GLU A 59 13.76 -36.78 -28.26
C GLU A 59 12.88 -35.81 -29.06
N LEU A 60 12.02 -36.29 -29.97
CA LEU A 60 11.07 -35.43 -30.67
C LEU A 60 10.07 -34.76 -29.72
N SER A 61 9.57 -35.50 -28.73
CA SER A 61 8.69 -34.98 -27.68
C SER A 61 9.39 -33.88 -26.87
N ARG A 62 10.65 -34.12 -26.48
CA ARG A 62 11.51 -33.16 -25.78
C ARG A 62 11.71 -31.89 -26.60
N ARG A 63 12.14 -31.99 -27.87
CA ARG A 63 12.33 -30.83 -28.76
C ARG A 63 11.05 -30.00 -28.92
N LYS A 64 9.88 -30.63 -29.08
CA LYS A 64 8.59 -29.92 -29.16
C LYS A 64 8.25 -29.21 -27.84
N LYS A 65 8.50 -29.86 -26.70
CA LYS A 65 8.28 -29.28 -25.37
C LYS A 65 9.21 -28.08 -25.15
N ASP A 66 10.48 -28.22 -25.49
CA ASP A 66 11.50 -27.17 -25.33
C ASP A 66 11.22 -25.99 -26.26
N GLY A 67 10.87 -26.25 -27.53
CA GLY A 67 10.46 -25.21 -28.48
C GLY A 67 9.23 -24.43 -28.01
N LYS A 68 8.21 -25.11 -27.48
CA LYS A 68 7.05 -24.45 -26.84
C LYS A 68 7.45 -23.62 -25.63
N ALA A 69 8.35 -24.14 -24.78
CA ALA A 69 8.83 -23.41 -23.61
C ALA A 69 9.62 -22.15 -24.00
N VAL A 70 10.46 -22.21 -25.04
CA VAL A 70 11.21 -21.06 -25.56
C VAL A 70 10.26 -20.02 -26.17
N ALA A 71 9.28 -20.43 -26.96
CA ALA A 71 8.27 -19.52 -27.52
C ALA A 71 7.47 -18.82 -26.41
N LYS A 72 7.03 -19.57 -25.39
CA LYS A 72 6.33 -19.03 -24.22
C LYS A 72 7.20 -18.01 -23.47
N ARG A 73 8.46 -18.33 -23.18
CA ARG A 73 9.41 -17.38 -22.55
C ARG A 73 9.61 -16.10 -23.36
N LYS A 74 9.62 -16.20 -24.70
CA LYS A 74 9.72 -15.04 -25.59
C LYS A 74 8.48 -14.15 -25.49
N GLN A 75 7.28 -14.73 -25.45
CA GLN A 75 6.03 -14.00 -25.24
C GLN A 75 5.99 -13.35 -23.85
N GLU A 76 6.31 -14.09 -22.78
CA GLU A 76 6.38 -13.57 -21.41
C GLU A 76 7.36 -12.39 -21.28
N LYS A 77 8.51 -12.45 -21.98
CA LYS A 77 9.47 -11.36 -22.01
C LYS A 77 8.90 -10.11 -22.69
N LYS A 78 8.17 -10.26 -23.81
CA LYS A 78 7.49 -9.13 -24.47
C LYS A 78 6.43 -8.52 -23.56
N ASP A 79 5.59 -9.36 -22.95
CA ASP A 79 4.54 -8.94 -22.02
C ASP A 79 5.12 -8.21 -20.81
N ARG A 80 6.30 -8.64 -20.33
CA ARG A 80 7.03 -7.95 -19.25
C ARG A 80 7.52 -6.57 -19.69
N THR A 81 8.07 -6.44 -20.89
CA THR A 81 8.49 -5.15 -21.44
C THR A 81 7.30 -4.20 -21.60
N ALA A 82 6.21 -4.66 -22.21
CA ALA A 82 5.00 -3.85 -22.41
C ALA A 82 4.41 -3.36 -21.07
N ARG A 83 4.41 -4.19 -20.02
CA ARG A 83 3.90 -3.77 -18.71
C ARG A 83 4.76 -2.70 -18.04
N LYS A 84 6.09 -2.76 -18.19
CA LYS A 84 7.01 -1.76 -17.60
C LYS A 84 6.74 -0.34 -18.08
N GLU A 85 6.22 -0.17 -19.29
CA GLU A 85 5.91 1.14 -19.89
C GLU A 85 4.63 1.78 -19.34
N THR A 86 3.82 1.04 -18.56
CA THR A 86 2.61 1.60 -17.95
C THR A 86 2.92 2.63 -16.87
N GLY A 87 2.04 3.62 -16.73
CA GLY A 87 2.23 4.73 -15.79
C GLY A 87 2.42 4.29 -14.32
N ILE A 88 1.70 3.26 -13.86
CA ILE A 88 1.82 2.77 -12.49
C ILE A 88 3.17 2.08 -12.22
N ARG A 89 3.74 1.40 -13.23
CA ARG A 89 5.06 0.77 -13.12
C ARG A 89 6.16 1.83 -13.12
N TYR A 90 6.06 2.79 -14.03
CA TYR A 90 6.98 3.93 -14.10
C TYR A 90 7.00 4.75 -12.81
N ALA A 91 5.83 5.05 -12.23
CA ALA A 91 5.73 5.81 -10.99
C ALA A 91 6.43 5.14 -9.80
N ARG A 92 6.64 3.82 -9.84
CA ARG A 92 7.32 3.05 -8.79
C ARG A 92 8.83 2.98 -8.94
N GLU A 93 9.38 3.45 -10.07
CA GLU A 93 10.83 3.57 -10.25
C GLU A 93 11.40 4.81 -9.57
N ALA A 94 10.53 5.75 -9.14
CA ALA A 94 10.94 6.94 -8.41
C ALA A 94 11.52 6.57 -7.03
N SER A 95 12.63 7.21 -6.66
CA SER A 95 13.29 7.02 -5.35
C SER A 95 12.46 7.53 -4.18
N VAL A 96 11.59 8.51 -4.42
CA VAL A 96 10.60 9.02 -3.48
C VAL A 96 9.25 9.01 -4.19
N PHE A 97 8.22 8.52 -3.52
CA PHE A 97 6.88 8.48 -4.09
C PHE A 97 6.40 9.90 -4.39
N VAL A 98 5.97 10.12 -5.63
CA VAL A 98 5.30 11.35 -6.07
C VAL A 98 3.97 10.94 -6.68
N ALA A 99 2.89 11.57 -6.21
CA ALA A 99 1.56 11.30 -6.74
C ALA A 99 1.50 11.61 -8.25
N PRO A 100 1.15 10.63 -9.10
CA PRO A 100 1.05 10.86 -10.54
C PRO A 100 0.02 11.95 -10.87
N LYS A 101 0.42 12.94 -11.69
CA LYS A 101 -0.47 14.00 -12.16
C LYS A 101 -1.44 13.46 -13.22
N LEU A 102 -2.60 14.09 -13.33
CA LEU A 102 -3.56 13.80 -14.39
C LEU A 102 -2.96 14.18 -15.74
N LEU A 103 -2.97 13.24 -16.69
CA LEU A 103 -2.52 13.50 -18.06
C LEU A 103 -3.57 14.31 -18.82
N ALA A 104 -3.11 15.26 -19.65
CA ALA A 104 -4.01 16.01 -20.53
C ALA A 104 -4.61 15.08 -21.59
N MET A 105 -5.81 15.42 -22.09
CA MET A 105 -6.50 14.61 -23.11
C MET A 105 -5.66 14.43 -24.38
N ALA A 106 -4.89 15.45 -24.78
CA ALA A 106 -4.00 15.38 -25.94
C ALA A 106 -2.88 14.35 -25.74
N ASP A 107 -2.30 14.28 -24.53
CA ASP A 107 -1.24 13.32 -24.22
C ASP A 107 -1.79 11.90 -24.17
N LEU A 108 -3.01 11.73 -23.65
CA LEU A 108 -3.71 10.44 -23.64
C LEU A 108 -4.01 9.94 -25.06
N ALA A 109 -4.41 10.82 -25.97
CA ALA A 109 -4.68 10.47 -27.36
C ALA A 109 -3.42 10.02 -28.12
N ASN A 110 -2.25 10.54 -27.72
CA ASN A 110 -0.97 10.19 -28.32
C ASN A 110 -0.29 8.98 -27.67
N LYS A 111 -0.81 8.45 -26.55
CA LYS A 111 -0.24 7.25 -25.93
C LYS A 111 -0.64 6.01 -26.70
N GLU A 112 0.37 5.26 -27.14
CA GLU A 112 0.17 3.96 -27.75
C GLU A 112 -0.49 2.99 -26.75
N GLN A 113 -1.52 2.28 -27.22
CA GLN A 113 -2.18 1.27 -26.41
C GLN A 113 -1.42 -0.05 -26.54
N LEU A 114 -0.73 -0.42 -25.46
CA LEU A 114 0.08 -1.63 -25.41
C LEU A 114 -0.80 -2.88 -25.31
N GLU A 115 -0.44 -3.92 -26.06
CA GLU A 115 -1.14 -5.20 -26.11
C GLU A 115 -0.25 -6.35 -25.63
N LEU A 116 -0.84 -7.24 -24.83
CA LEU A 116 -0.21 -8.47 -24.34
C LEU A 116 -0.40 -9.61 -25.34
N GLU A 117 0.65 -10.41 -25.51
CA GLU A 117 0.63 -11.66 -26.28
C GLU A 117 -0.24 -12.71 -25.58
N ASN A 118 -0.26 -12.69 -24.23
CA ASN A 118 -1.08 -13.58 -23.42
C ASN A 118 -2.21 -12.82 -22.70
N PRO A 119 -3.47 -13.29 -22.79
CA PRO A 119 -4.57 -12.66 -22.08
C PRO A 119 -4.38 -12.77 -20.55
N ARG A 120 -4.75 -11.72 -19.83
CA ARG A 120 -4.74 -11.66 -18.36
C ARG A 120 -6.12 -11.30 -17.84
N ASN A 121 -6.41 -11.66 -16.59
CA ASN A 121 -7.67 -11.29 -15.95
C ASN A 121 -7.57 -9.90 -15.33
N CYS A 122 -8.55 -9.05 -15.60
CA CYS A 122 -8.65 -7.71 -15.01
C CYS A 122 -8.73 -7.80 -13.49
N TYR A 123 -7.99 -6.94 -12.78
CA TYR A 123 -7.98 -6.89 -11.32
C TYR A 123 -9.37 -6.59 -10.73
N ILE A 124 -10.19 -5.79 -11.43
CA ILE A 124 -11.52 -5.38 -10.97
C ILE A 124 -12.59 -6.39 -11.42
N CYS A 125 -12.90 -6.43 -12.72
CA CYS A 125 -14.03 -7.23 -13.25
C CYS A 125 -13.71 -8.70 -13.51
N LYS A 126 -12.45 -9.12 -13.40
CA LYS A 126 -11.95 -10.49 -13.67
C LYS A 126 -12.06 -10.97 -15.12
N THR A 127 -12.64 -10.19 -16.02
CA THR A 127 -12.69 -10.49 -17.47
C THR A 127 -11.28 -10.54 -18.07
N GLY A 128 -11.05 -11.48 -18.98
CA GLY A 128 -9.81 -11.59 -19.75
C GLY A 128 -9.59 -10.40 -20.68
N PHE A 129 -8.38 -9.87 -20.75
CA PHE A 129 -7.99 -8.76 -21.62
C PHE A 129 -6.55 -8.94 -22.14
N THR A 130 -6.29 -8.41 -23.34
CA THR A 130 -4.94 -8.30 -23.93
C THR A 130 -4.50 -6.83 -24.02
N LYS A 131 -5.44 -5.92 -24.32
CA LYS A 131 -5.20 -4.48 -24.40
C LYS A 131 -5.14 -3.84 -23.02
N MET A 132 -3.99 -3.29 -22.67
CA MET A 132 -3.77 -2.66 -21.36
C MET A 132 -4.27 -1.22 -21.34
N HIS A 133 -4.62 -0.74 -20.15
CA HIS A 133 -4.81 0.69 -19.91
C HIS A 133 -3.42 1.38 -19.84
N HIS A 134 -3.31 2.60 -20.35
CA HIS A 134 -2.03 3.34 -20.41
C HIS A 134 -1.37 3.52 -19.02
N PHE A 135 -2.17 3.57 -17.96
CA PHE A 135 -1.69 3.71 -16.58
C PHE A 135 -1.63 2.38 -15.82
N TYR A 136 -2.58 1.46 -16.01
CA TYR A 136 -2.70 0.24 -15.21
C TYR A 136 -2.35 -1.00 -16.04
N ASP A 137 -1.37 -1.78 -15.59
CA ASP A 137 -0.93 -3.02 -16.24
C ASP A 137 -1.78 -4.26 -15.85
N THR A 138 -2.70 -4.10 -14.91
CA THR A 138 -3.55 -5.19 -14.37
C THR A 138 -5.04 -4.98 -14.62
N MET A 139 -5.44 -3.96 -15.38
CA MET A 139 -6.85 -3.66 -15.66
C MET A 139 -7.14 -3.61 -17.16
N CYS A 140 -8.35 -4.04 -17.54
CA CYS A 140 -8.89 -3.73 -18.86
C CYS A 140 -9.15 -2.22 -19.00
N THR A 141 -9.31 -1.76 -20.24
CA THR A 141 -9.52 -0.33 -20.55
C THR A 141 -10.66 0.31 -19.78
N ASP A 142 -11.83 -0.34 -19.68
CA ASP A 142 -13.00 0.25 -19.03
C ASP A 142 -12.82 0.43 -17.52
N CYS A 143 -12.34 -0.62 -16.85
CA CYS A 143 -12.02 -0.53 -15.43
C CYS A 143 -10.89 0.46 -15.17
N GLY A 144 -9.87 0.48 -16.03
CA GLY A 144 -8.76 1.43 -15.95
C GLY A 144 -9.22 2.88 -16.08
N ASN A 145 -10.06 3.19 -17.08
CA ASN A 145 -10.62 4.53 -17.29
C ASN A 145 -11.44 4.98 -16.08
N PHE A 146 -12.31 4.12 -15.55
CA PHE A 146 -13.13 4.44 -14.37
C PHE A 146 -12.28 4.69 -13.13
N ASN A 147 -11.31 3.81 -12.84
CA ASN A 147 -10.42 3.96 -11.69
C ASN A 147 -9.55 5.21 -11.84
N TYR A 148 -9.01 5.46 -13.02
CA TYR A 148 -8.18 6.62 -13.31
C TYR A 148 -8.97 7.92 -13.12
N ALA A 149 -10.23 7.99 -13.56
CA ALA A 149 -11.10 9.12 -13.29
C ALA A 149 -11.36 9.31 -11.78
N LYS A 150 -11.62 8.22 -11.05
CA LYS A 150 -11.84 8.27 -9.59
C LYS A 150 -10.62 8.75 -8.80
N ARG A 151 -9.38 8.52 -9.27
CA ARG A 151 -8.15 9.07 -8.65
C ARG A 151 -8.19 10.59 -8.49
N PHE A 152 -8.84 11.28 -9.43
CA PHE A 152 -8.88 12.74 -9.49
C PHE A 152 -10.27 13.29 -9.15
N GLN A 153 -11.15 12.46 -8.56
CA GLN A 153 -12.44 12.91 -8.08
C GLN A 153 -12.26 13.93 -6.95
N THR A 154 -13.00 15.03 -7.04
CA THR A 154 -13.08 16.08 -6.02
C THR A 154 -14.53 16.31 -5.61
N ALA A 155 -14.74 16.93 -4.46
CA ALA A 155 -16.04 17.44 -4.03
C ALA A 155 -15.85 18.74 -3.24
N ASP A 156 -16.86 19.61 -3.27
CA ASP A 156 -16.88 20.82 -2.44
C ASP A 156 -17.24 20.45 -1.00
N VAL A 157 -16.21 20.40 -0.15
CA VAL A 157 -16.32 20.18 1.30
C VAL A 157 -16.00 21.46 2.07
N LYS A 158 -16.15 22.64 1.43
CA LYS A 158 -15.86 23.93 2.05
C LYS A 158 -16.68 24.14 3.32
N GLY A 159 -16.00 24.53 4.38
CA GLY A 159 -16.61 24.79 5.69
C GLY A 159 -16.95 23.54 6.51
N GLN A 160 -16.72 22.34 5.98
CA GLN A 160 -16.83 21.10 6.75
C GLN A 160 -15.62 20.91 7.65
N ILE A 161 -15.84 20.32 8.82
CA ILE A 161 -14.76 19.95 9.75
C ILE A 161 -14.55 18.44 9.71
N ALA A 162 -13.31 18.04 9.47
CA ALA A 162 -12.92 16.64 9.33
C ALA A 162 -11.90 16.24 10.41
N VAL A 163 -12.09 15.08 11.02
CA VAL A 163 -11.08 14.39 11.84
C VAL A 163 -10.58 13.18 11.06
N ILE A 164 -9.26 13.04 10.94
CA ILE A 164 -8.63 11.88 10.30
C ILE A 164 -7.52 11.30 11.18
N THR A 165 -7.51 9.97 11.32
CA THR A 165 -6.42 9.25 11.98
C THR A 165 -5.39 8.72 11.00
N GLY A 166 -4.11 8.74 11.39
CA GLY A 166 -3.01 8.18 10.59
C GLY A 166 -2.67 9.03 9.36
N SER A 167 -2.65 10.35 9.51
CA SER A 167 -2.51 11.31 8.40
C SER A 167 -1.07 11.51 7.87
N ARG A 168 -0.06 11.02 8.57
CA ARG A 168 1.35 11.39 8.31
C ARG A 168 1.87 10.95 6.94
N LEU A 169 1.43 9.79 6.46
CA LEU A 169 2.00 9.09 5.29
C LEU A 169 0.93 8.33 4.51
N LYS A 170 1.32 7.88 3.31
CA LYS A 170 0.56 6.96 2.46
C LYS A 170 -0.88 7.47 2.22
N ILE A 171 -1.86 6.58 2.35
CA ILE A 171 -3.28 6.84 2.09
C ILE A 171 -3.80 7.99 2.97
N GLY A 172 -3.48 8.02 4.26
CA GLY A 172 -3.95 9.07 5.17
C GLY A 172 -3.43 10.46 4.83
N TYR A 173 -2.19 10.54 4.33
CA TYR A 173 -1.61 11.78 3.82
C TYR A 173 -2.39 12.31 2.61
N HIS A 174 -2.64 11.45 1.63
CA HIS A 174 -3.40 11.83 0.44
C HIS A 174 -4.87 12.17 0.75
N ILE A 175 -5.54 11.44 1.62
CA ILE A 175 -6.90 11.79 2.06
C ILE A 175 -6.93 13.18 2.69
N THR A 176 -5.94 13.49 3.53
CA THR A 176 -5.82 14.82 4.17
C THR A 176 -5.70 15.92 3.11
N LEU A 177 -4.86 15.73 2.10
CA LEU A 177 -4.74 16.67 0.97
C LEU A 177 -6.05 16.79 0.17
N MET A 178 -6.75 15.68 -0.10
CA MET A 178 -8.03 15.70 -0.82
C MET A 178 -9.08 16.54 -0.08
N LEU A 179 -9.17 16.41 1.24
CA LEU A 179 -10.08 17.20 2.09
C LEU A 179 -9.69 18.68 2.11
N LEU A 180 -8.39 18.98 2.27
CA LEU A 180 -7.88 20.36 2.32
C LEU A 180 -8.10 21.08 0.98
N ARG A 181 -7.79 20.41 -0.15
CA ARG A 181 -8.02 20.92 -1.51
C ARG A 181 -9.51 21.05 -1.84
N GLY A 182 -10.37 20.23 -1.24
CA GLY A 182 -11.82 20.37 -1.30
C GLY A 182 -12.42 21.48 -0.41
N GLY A 183 -11.61 22.15 0.43
CA GLY A 183 -12.05 23.29 1.24
C GLY A 183 -12.36 22.99 2.71
N ALA A 184 -12.18 21.76 3.20
CA ALA A 184 -12.46 21.39 4.59
C ALA A 184 -11.39 21.90 5.58
N SER A 185 -11.78 22.12 6.83
CA SER A 185 -10.84 22.22 7.95
C SER A 185 -10.52 20.82 8.46
N VAL A 186 -9.25 20.47 8.57
CA VAL A 186 -8.83 19.09 8.88
C VAL A 186 -8.04 19.05 10.18
N ILE A 187 -8.54 18.27 11.14
CA ILE A 187 -7.82 17.85 12.33
C ILE A 187 -7.22 16.47 12.06
N ALA A 188 -5.92 16.47 11.85
CA ALA A 188 -5.14 15.31 11.45
C ALA A 188 -4.39 14.73 12.65
N THR A 189 -4.49 13.43 12.90
CA THR A 189 -3.80 12.77 14.02
C THR A 189 -2.77 11.74 13.56
N THR A 190 -1.68 11.64 14.31
CA THR A 190 -0.54 10.75 14.03
C THR A 190 0.28 10.54 15.29
N ARG A 191 1.04 9.44 15.38
CA ARG A 191 2.03 9.26 16.45
C ARG A 191 3.19 10.26 16.37
N PHE A 192 3.51 10.73 15.16
CA PHE A 192 4.67 11.59 14.88
C PHE A 192 4.18 12.93 14.30
N PRO A 193 3.70 13.87 15.15
CA PRO A 193 3.12 15.12 14.71
C PRO A 193 4.13 16.09 14.08
N VAL A 194 5.39 16.13 14.55
CA VAL A 194 6.41 17.04 14.01
C VAL A 194 6.78 16.64 12.59
N ASP A 195 7.04 15.36 12.34
CA ASP A 195 7.31 14.84 11.00
C ASP A 195 6.13 15.11 10.05
N SER A 196 4.89 14.93 10.53
CA SER A 196 3.70 15.26 9.73
C SER A 196 3.61 16.74 9.39
N ALA A 197 3.91 17.64 10.33
CA ALA A 197 3.89 19.09 10.10
C ALA A 197 4.98 19.54 9.11
N LEU A 198 6.16 18.92 9.20
CA LEU A 198 7.26 19.16 8.26
C LEU A 198 6.97 18.62 6.86
N ARG A 199 6.18 17.55 6.72
CA ARG A 199 5.77 17.00 5.41
C ARG A 199 4.73 17.90 4.74
N PHE A 200 3.63 18.19 5.43
CA PHE A 200 2.56 19.02 4.86
C PHE A 200 3.03 20.43 4.53
N SER A 201 3.94 21.02 5.32
CA SER A 201 4.47 22.37 5.06
C SER A 201 5.37 22.46 3.81
N LYS A 202 5.73 21.34 3.18
CA LYS A 202 6.51 21.27 1.94
C LYS A 202 5.66 21.11 0.68
N GLU A 203 4.34 20.93 0.81
CA GLU A 203 3.46 20.87 -0.36
C GLU A 203 3.45 22.20 -1.12
N GLU A 204 3.46 22.13 -2.46
CA GLU A 204 3.54 23.31 -3.34
C GLU A 204 2.38 24.30 -3.09
N ASP A 205 1.20 23.79 -2.77
CA ASP A 205 -0.04 24.54 -2.54
C ASP A 205 -0.33 24.77 -1.05
N PHE A 206 0.65 24.56 -0.15
CA PHE A 206 0.47 24.71 1.29
C PHE A 206 -0.08 26.08 1.70
N SER A 207 0.31 27.16 1.02
CA SER A 207 -0.16 28.51 1.32
C SER A 207 -1.68 28.68 1.15
N GLU A 208 -2.33 27.86 0.33
CA GLU A 208 -3.77 27.93 0.04
C GLU A 208 -4.63 27.32 1.15
N TRP A 209 -4.12 26.32 1.86
CA TRP A 209 -4.91 25.52 2.80
C TRP A 209 -4.26 25.29 4.17
N GLY A 210 -2.98 25.63 4.36
CA GLY A 210 -2.23 25.34 5.58
C GLY A 210 -2.88 25.89 6.85
N HIS A 211 -3.55 27.04 6.75
CA HIS A 211 -4.30 27.65 7.86
C HIS A 211 -5.48 26.80 8.38
N ARG A 212 -5.99 25.86 7.56
CA ARG A 212 -7.09 24.94 7.86
C ARG A 212 -6.64 23.57 8.39
N LEU A 213 -5.34 23.27 8.39
CA LEU A 213 -4.80 22.02 8.90
C LEU A 213 -4.34 22.17 10.35
N LYS A 214 -4.77 21.24 11.21
CA LYS A 214 -4.34 21.13 12.62
C LYS A 214 -3.81 19.72 12.86
N ILE A 215 -2.59 19.60 13.38
CA ILE A 215 -1.92 18.30 13.56
C ILE A 215 -1.79 17.99 15.04
N HIS A 216 -2.29 16.83 15.47
CA HIS A 216 -2.17 16.34 16.84
C HIS A 216 -1.36 15.04 16.93
N GLY A 217 -0.43 15.02 17.88
CA GLY A 217 0.18 13.78 18.35
C GLY A 217 -0.87 12.93 19.05
N LEU A 218 -1.12 11.71 18.59
CA LEU A 218 -2.04 10.76 19.21
C LEU A 218 -1.60 9.31 18.94
N ASP A 219 -1.32 8.57 20.01
CA ASP A 219 -1.10 7.13 19.97
C ASP A 219 -2.39 6.38 20.31
N LEU A 220 -2.98 5.74 19.30
CA LEU A 220 -4.25 5.02 19.41
C LEU A 220 -4.18 3.78 20.30
N ARG A 221 -2.98 3.31 20.67
CA ARG A 221 -2.82 2.24 21.65
C ARG A 221 -3.15 2.71 23.07
N HIS A 222 -3.09 4.02 23.34
CA HIS A 222 -3.41 4.59 24.65
C HIS A 222 -4.84 5.15 24.67
N ILE A 223 -5.82 4.30 24.93
CA ILE A 223 -7.25 4.65 24.88
C ILE A 223 -7.64 5.87 25.76
N PRO A 224 -7.10 6.05 26.98
CA PRO A 224 -7.40 7.26 27.75
C PRO A 224 -6.98 8.55 27.02
N SER A 225 -5.90 8.52 26.22
CA SER A 225 -5.53 9.67 25.37
C SER A 225 -6.50 9.90 24.23
N VAL A 226 -7.08 8.82 23.66
CA VAL A 226 -8.10 8.93 22.60
C VAL A 226 -9.37 9.58 23.16
N GLU A 227 -9.78 9.21 24.38
CA GLU A 227 -10.93 9.84 25.04
C GLU A 227 -10.68 11.32 25.36
N ILE A 228 -9.50 11.64 25.89
CA ILE A 228 -9.09 13.03 26.15
C ILE A 228 -9.11 13.85 24.84
N PHE A 229 -8.59 13.28 23.75
CA PHE A 229 -8.65 13.91 22.44
C PHE A 229 -10.10 14.17 22.01
N CYS A 230 -11.00 13.20 22.21
CA CYS A 230 -12.43 13.38 21.90
C CYS A 230 -13.05 14.52 22.73
N ASN A 231 -12.72 14.62 24.01
CA ASN A 231 -13.17 15.72 24.88
C ASN A 231 -12.70 17.08 24.35
N PHE A 232 -11.42 17.16 23.95
CA PHE A 232 -10.86 18.38 23.36
C PHE A 232 -11.61 18.77 22.07
N ILE A 233 -11.89 17.80 21.19
CA ILE A 233 -12.66 18.07 19.97
C ILE A 233 -14.07 18.57 20.31
N GLU A 234 -14.75 17.91 21.24
CA GLU A 234 -16.10 18.29 21.67
C GLU A 234 -16.18 19.71 22.27
N GLN A 235 -15.13 20.14 22.99
CA GLN A 235 -15.05 21.46 23.62
C GLN A 235 -14.64 22.56 22.64
N LYS A 236 -13.62 22.30 21.81
CA LYS A 236 -13.05 23.31 20.91
C LYS A 236 -13.87 23.47 19.62
N TYR A 237 -14.45 22.39 19.12
CA TYR A 237 -15.17 22.37 17.85
C TYR A 237 -16.67 22.15 18.09
N GLN A 238 -17.47 23.16 17.71
CA GLN A 238 -18.93 23.11 17.87
C GLN A 238 -19.62 22.12 16.91
N ARG A 239 -18.91 21.72 15.84
CA ARG A 239 -19.41 20.82 14.80
C ARG A 239 -18.32 19.84 14.35
N LEU A 240 -18.77 18.68 13.90
CA LEU A 240 -17.97 17.73 13.15
C LEU A 240 -18.83 17.18 12.00
N ASP A 241 -18.24 17.04 10.82
CA ASP A 241 -18.94 16.63 9.59
C ASP A 241 -18.37 15.32 9.02
N ILE A 242 -17.05 15.12 9.14
CA ILE A 242 -16.34 13.99 8.55
C ILE A 242 -15.45 13.33 9.60
N LEU A 243 -15.54 12.02 9.76
CA LEU A 243 -14.61 11.22 10.55
C LEU A 243 -14.02 10.10 9.69
N ILE A 244 -12.71 10.11 9.50
CA ILE A 244 -11.98 9.08 8.76
C ILE A 244 -11.09 8.28 9.73
N ASN A 245 -11.53 7.07 10.05
CA ASN A 245 -10.73 6.11 10.81
C ASN A 245 -9.80 5.37 9.85
N ASN A 246 -8.70 6.02 9.48
CA ASN A 246 -7.72 5.51 8.52
C ASN A 246 -6.53 4.78 9.18
N ALA A 247 -6.10 5.20 10.37
CA ALA A 247 -4.98 4.56 11.05
C ALA A 247 -5.22 3.06 11.21
N ALA A 248 -4.24 2.26 10.78
CA ALA A 248 -4.27 0.82 10.90
C ALA A 248 -2.87 0.25 11.11
N GLN A 249 -2.80 -0.87 11.82
CA GLN A 249 -1.62 -1.71 11.97
C GLN A 249 -1.94 -3.08 11.39
N THR A 250 -1.29 -3.42 10.27
CA THR A 250 -1.31 -4.75 9.62
C THR A 250 -0.07 -5.54 10.02
N VAL A 251 1.07 -4.85 10.12
CA VAL A 251 2.36 -5.37 10.56
C VAL A 251 2.90 -4.51 11.69
N ARG A 252 3.30 -5.13 12.81
CA ARG A 252 3.99 -4.40 13.88
C ARG A 252 5.42 -4.07 13.48
N ARG A 253 5.79 -2.81 13.69
CA ARG A 253 7.17 -2.31 13.60
C ARG A 253 7.71 -2.10 15.02
N PRO A 254 8.85 -2.70 15.39
CA PRO A 254 9.44 -2.56 16.73
C PRO A 254 10.04 -1.16 16.92
N ALA A 255 10.40 -0.83 18.16
CA ALA A 255 10.88 0.50 18.54
C ALA A 255 11.97 1.06 17.61
N GLY A 256 13.01 0.26 17.29
CA GLY A 256 14.14 0.68 16.46
C GLY A 256 13.77 1.13 15.04
N PHE A 257 12.60 0.75 14.51
CA PHE A 257 12.18 1.13 13.16
C PHE A 257 11.97 2.65 13.00
N TYR A 258 11.53 3.34 14.05
CA TYR A 258 11.20 4.77 13.97
C TYR A 258 12.27 5.69 14.56
N THR A 259 13.44 5.16 14.93
CA THR A 259 14.51 5.95 15.57
C THR A 259 14.92 7.16 14.73
N HIS A 260 14.92 7.05 13.40
CA HIS A 260 15.21 8.13 12.45
C HIS A 260 14.26 9.34 12.55
N LEU A 261 13.07 9.18 13.14
CA LEU A 261 12.09 10.26 13.31
C LEU A 261 12.26 11.02 14.63
N MET A 262 12.84 10.36 15.64
CA MET A 262 12.85 10.86 17.01
C MET A 262 13.64 12.15 17.16
N GLU A 263 14.71 12.32 16.38
CA GLU A 263 15.52 13.55 16.41
C GLU A 263 14.66 14.80 16.15
N ASN A 264 13.72 14.74 15.21
CA ASN A 264 12.83 15.88 14.94
C ASN A 264 11.69 15.97 15.95
N GLU A 265 11.11 14.84 16.36
CA GLU A 265 9.99 14.80 17.32
C GLU A 265 10.36 15.30 18.72
N GLU A 266 11.64 15.26 19.08
CA GLU A 266 12.13 15.75 20.38
C GLU A 266 12.58 17.20 20.36
N ARG A 267 12.61 17.85 19.19
CA ARG A 267 12.98 19.27 19.09
C ARG A 267 11.91 20.15 19.75
N PRO A 268 12.31 21.23 20.45
CA PRO A 268 11.36 22.23 20.91
C PRO A 268 10.55 22.80 19.73
N ILE A 269 9.23 22.93 19.86
CA ILE A 269 8.38 23.45 18.77
C ILE A 269 8.88 24.81 18.25
N ALA A 270 9.39 25.67 19.14
CA ALA A 270 9.93 26.98 18.80
C ALA A 270 11.14 26.95 17.84
N SER A 271 11.85 25.81 17.72
CA SER A 271 12.97 25.66 16.78
C SER A 271 12.55 25.15 15.40
N LEU A 272 11.29 24.77 15.22
CA LEU A 272 10.76 24.32 13.94
C LEU A 272 10.49 25.50 13.00
N PRO A 273 10.41 25.29 11.67
CA PRO A 273 9.94 26.32 10.74
C PRO A 273 8.56 26.87 11.12
N LYS A 274 8.30 28.16 10.88
CA LYS A 274 7.07 28.84 11.29
C LYS A 274 5.80 28.13 10.80
N GLN A 275 5.82 27.64 9.56
CA GLN A 275 4.72 26.86 8.99
C GLN A 275 4.41 25.61 9.81
N ALA A 276 5.42 24.87 10.25
CA ALA A 276 5.24 23.68 11.08
C ALA A 276 4.73 24.03 12.50
N GLN A 277 5.21 25.15 13.07
CA GLN A 277 4.70 25.64 14.35
C GLN A 277 3.20 25.94 14.28
N ASP A 278 2.75 26.60 13.20
CA ASP A 278 1.35 27.00 13.04
C ASP A 278 0.40 25.79 12.92
N LEU A 279 0.86 24.70 12.32
CA LEU A 279 0.11 23.43 12.25
C LEU A 279 -0.01 22.73 13.61
N LEU A 280 0.96 22.94 14.51
CA LEU A 280 1.05 22.31 15.84
C LEU A 280 0.47 23.18 16.97
N LEU A 281 -0.05 24.37 16.65
CA LEU A 281 -0.58 25.31 17.64
C LEU A 281 -1.69 24.65 18.49
N ASP A 282 -2.71 24.11 17.84
CA ASP A 282 -3.84 23.45 18.51
C ASP A 282 -3.42 22.27 19.38
N HIS A 283 -2.38 21.54 18.95
CA HIS A 283 -1.81 20.46 19.74
C HIS A 283 -1.14 21.00 20.99
N THR A 284 -0.36 22.07 20.85
CA THR A 284 0.30 22.74 21.97
C THR A 284 -0.72 23.27 22.98
N ASP A 285 -1.79 23.91 22.51
CA ASP A 285 -2.89 24.39 23.35
C ASP A 285 -3.54 23.24 24.13
N CYS A 286 -3.86 22.14 23.44
CA CYS A 286 -4.42 20.93 24.04
C CYS A 286 -3.50 20.38 25.15
N LEU A 287 -2.17 20.37 24.92
CA LEU A 287 -1.21 19.92 25.93
C LEU A 287 -1.11 20.88 27.12
N GLN A 288 -1.26 22.18 26.90
CA GLN A 288 -1.25 23.19 27.96
C GLN A 288 -2.50 23.09 28.84
N GLU A 289 -3.69 22.95 28.24
CA GLU A 289 -4.95 22.70 28.96
C GLU A 289 -4.85 21.43 29.82
N LEU A 290 -4.29 20.35 29.27
CA LEU A 290 -4.06 19.12 30.02
C LEU A 290 -3.15 19.34 31.22
N LYS A 291 -2.08 20.11 31.08
CA LYS A 291 -1.18 20.44 32.19
C LYS A 291 -1.90 21.22 33.29
N ALA A 292 -2.69 22.23 32.92
CA ALA A 292 -3.44 23.06 33.85
C ALA A 292 -4.48 22.26 34.67
N LEU A 293 -5.09 21.24 34.07
CA LEU A 293 -6.00 20.32 34.76
C LEU A 293 -5.27 19.36 35.74
N THR A 294 -3.96 19.18 35.58
CA THR A 294 -3.16 18.18 36.32
C THR A 294 -2.29 18.73 37.42
N THR A 295 -2.14 20.06 37.53
CA THR A 295 -1.32 20.75 38.55
C THR A 295 -1.70 20.47 40.02
N GLY A 296 -2.70 19.62 40.28
CA GLY A 296 -2.99 19.03 41.60
C GLY A 296 -2.27 17.72 41.92
N VAL A 297 -1.44 17.16 41.01
CA VAL A 297 -0.73 15.88 41.19
C VAL A 297 0.78 16.11 41.00
N SER A 298 1.59 15.75 42.00
CA SER A 298 3.03 16.08 42.09
C SER A 298 3.85 15.78 40.84
N SER A 299 4.67 16.75 40.43
CA SER A 299 5.58 16.66 39.28
C SER A 299 6.96 16.10 39.66
N ASN A 300 7.34 14.95 39.11
CA ASN A 300 8.74 14.52 39.02
C ASN A 300 9.19 14.61 37.56
N GLN A 301 9.98 15.63 37.22
CA GLN A 301 10.38 15.98 35.84
C GLN A 301 11.33 14.97 35.17
N ASN A 302 11.88 13.98 35.90
CA ASN A 302 12.90 13.04 35.42
C ASN A 302 12.44 11.57 35.31
N MET A 303 11.14 11.28 35.31
CA MET A 303 10.69 9.89 35.16
C MET A 303 10.64 9.42 33.70
N PRO A 304 11.04 8.17 33.41
CA PRO A 304 10.91 7.59 32.08
C PRO A 304 9.43 7.55 31.64
N VAL A 305 9.18 7.74 30.34
CA VAL A 305 7.85 7.61 29.75
C VAL A 305 7.37 6.17 29.92
N THR A 306 6.34 5.98 30.73
CA THR A 306 5.71 4.68 30.98
C THR A 306 4.22 4.75 30.66
N TRP A 307 3.63 3.60 30.34
CA TRP A 307 2.19 3.47 30.09
C TRP A 307 1.32 3.89 31.29
N HIS A 308 1.87 3.84 32.51
CA HIS A 308 1.19 4.15 33.77
C HIS A 308 1.76 5.39 34.48
N GLY A 309 2.27 6.37 33.72
CA GLY A 309 2.76 7.62 34.29
C GLY A 309 1.67 8.37 35.09
N PRO A 310 2.06 9.14 36.13
CA PRO A 310 1.10 9.84 37.01
C PRO A 310 0.33 10.97 36.31
N GLU A 311 0.83 11.44 35.17
CA GLU A 311 0.22 12.52 34.39
C GLU A 311 -0.67 11.92 33.27
N PRO A 312 -1.93 12.36 33.10
CA PRO A 312 -2.85 11.83 32.10
C PRO A 312 -2.44 12.16 30.66
N GLY A 313 -2.99 11.43 29.69
CA GLY A 313 -2.82 11.77 28.29
C GLY A 313 -1.40 11.53 27.73
N ILE A 314 -0.67 10.51 28.20
CA ILE A 314 0.69 10.22 27.72
C ILE A 314 0.74 9.95 26.20
N GLY A 315 -0.28 9.30 25.65
CA GLY A 315 -0.43 9.09 24.21
C GLY A 315 -0.73 10.36 23.40
N LEU A 316 -0.96 11.52 24.04
CA LEU A 316 -1.00 12.83 23.38
C LEU A 316 0.35 13.55 23.54
N ARG A 317 0.85 13.61 24.77
CA ARG A 317 2.06 14.39 25.14
C ARG A 317 3.36 13.80 24.64
N ALA A 318 3.39 12.48 24.46
CA ALA A 318 4.58 11.73 24.12
C ALA A 318 4.26 10.63 23.10
N SER A 319 3.33 10.88 22.17
CA SER A 319 2.86 9.89 21.19
C SER A 319 4.00 9.23 20.40
N ALA A 320 5.02 10.00 20.01
CA ALA A 320 6.19 9.49 19.32
C ALA A 320 7.04 8.61 20.25
N LYS A 321 7.38 9.08 21.46
CA LYS A 321 8.18 8.34 22.45
C LYS A 321 7.48 7.05 22.92
N LEU A 322 6.16 7.07 23.06
CA LEU A 322 5.38 5.89 23.46
C LEU A 322 5.51 4.77 22.41
N SER A 323 5.66 5.12 21.13
CA SER A 323 5.94 4.16 20.05
C SER A 323 7.32 3.51 20.12
N GLN A 324 8.24 4.08 20.91
CA GLN A 324 9.61 3.62 21.07
C GLN A 324 9.81 2.71 22.28
N ILE A 325 8.76 2.40 23.06
CA ILE A 325 8.89 1.48 24.20
C ILE A 325 9.10 0.07 23.65
N PRO A 326 10.27 -0.56 23.89
CA PRO A 326 10.53 -1.91 23.42
C PRO A 326 9.69 -2.92 24.20
N TYR A 327 9.30 -3.99 23.52
CA TYR A 327 8.72 -5.17 24.16
C TYR A 327 9.80 -6.18 24.54
N SER A 328 9.51 -7.04 25.52
CA SER A 328 10.46 -8.02 26.04
C SER A 328 11.01 -8.95 24.94
N PHE A 329 10.21 -9.25 23.91
CA PHE A 329 10.61 -10.07 22.76
C PHE A 329 11.28 -9.29 21.62
N ASP A 330 11.32 -7.95 21.68
CA ASP A 330 12.08 -7.15 20.71
C ASP A 330 13.60 -7.29 20.92
N ASN A 331 14.02 -7.67 22.12
CA ASN A 331 15.43 -7.82 22.50
C ASN A 331 16.18 -8.92 21.73
N ALA A 332 15.45 -9.79 21.03
CA ALA A 332 16.04 -10.80 20.15
C ALA A 332 16.54 -10.24 18.80
N LEU A 333 16.22 -8.97 18.48
CA LEU A 333 16.59 -8.33 17.21
C LEU A 333 17.79 -7.40 17.40
N VAL A 334 18.84 -7.58 16.59
CA VAL A 334 19.92 -6.59 16.46
C VAL A 334 19.41 -5.46 15.58
N SER A 335 18.90 -4.39 16.20
CA SER A 335 18.15 -3.31 15.53
C SER A 335 18.87 -2.74 14.29
N LYS A 336 20.20 -2.57 14.34
CA LYS A 336 21.00 -2.02 13.23
C LYS A 336 21.11 -2.95 12.02
N GLU A 337 21.00 -4.27 12.20
CA GLU A 337 21.07 -5.23 11.10
C GLU A 337 19.74 -5.31 10.33
N VAL A 338 18.62 -5.20 11.06
CA VAL A 338 17.28 -5.31 10.46
C VAL A 338 16.69 -3.95 10.05
N PHE A 339 17.20 -2.85 10.61
CA PHE A 339 16.82 -1.46 10.32
C PHE A 339 18.08 -0.61 10.07
N PRO A 340 18.69 -0.71 8.87
CA PRO A 340 19.95 -0.03 8.56
C PRO A 340 19.81 1.50 8.56
N GLU A 341 20.59 2.18 9.41
CA GLU A 341 20.58 3.63 9.53
C GLU A 341 20.82 4.33 8.17
N GLY A 342 19.95 5.27 7.81
CA GLY A 342 20.07 6.06 6.58
C GLY A 342 19.43 5.43 5.33
N GLU A 343 18.99 4.17 5.38
CA GLU A 343 18.27 3.54 4.28
C GLU A 343 16.76 3.70 4.45
N LEU A 344 16.16 4.48 3.54
CA LEU A 344 14.72 4.75 3.52
C LEU A 344 14.08 4.18 2.24
N ASP A 345 12.82 3.76 2.37
CA ASP A 345 11.96 3.40 1.25
C ASP A 345 11.39 4.64 0.52
N ALA A 346 10.61 4.41 -0.53
CA ALA A 346 10.00 5.47 -1.33
C ALA A 346 9.02 6.36 -0.53
N ASP A 347 8.52 5.90 0.61
CA ASP A 347 7.66 6.67 1.52
C ASP A 347 8.49 7.44 2.57
N LEU A 348 9.81 7.41 2.48
CA LEU A 348 10.77 7.95 3.46
C LEU A 348 10.58 7.30 4.83
N GLN A 349 10.41 5.97 4.85
CA GLN A 349 10.42 5.14 6.05
C GLN A 349 11.63 4.22 6.07
N GLN A 350 12.12 3.94 7.27
CA GLN A 350 13.19 2.97 7.50
C GLN A 350 12.90 1.66 6.77
N VAL A 351 13.87 1.12 6.04
CA VAL A 351 13.74 -0.20 5.41
C VAL A 351 13.68 -1.27 6.51
N ASP A 352 12.76 -2.23 6.36
CA ASP A 352 12.60 -3.38 7.26
C ASP A 352 13.11 -4.66 6.58
N LEU A 353 14.29 -5.12 7.01
CA LEU A 353 14.97 -6.29 6.46
C LEU A 353 14.66 -7.59 7.23
N ARG A 354 13.68 -7.59 8.13
CA ARG A 354 13.29 -8.82 8.84
C ARG A 354 12.79 -9.86 7.84
N LYS A 355 13.28 -11.09 7.97
CA LYS A 355 12.90 -12.24 7.12
C LYS A 355 11.46 -12.72 7.34
N THR A 356 10.86 -12.35 8.46
CA THR A 356 9.47 -12.64 8.79
C THR A 356 8.85 -11.47 9.54
N ASN A 357 7.55 -11.29 9.38
CA ASN A 357 6.77 -10.29 10.09
C ASN A 357 5.36 -10.85 10.39
N SER A 358 4.55 -10.12 11.14
CA SER A 358 3.25 -10.59 11.61
C SER A 358 2.20 -10.85 10.53
N TRP A 359 2.42 -10.36 9.30
CA TRP A 359 1.60 -10.71 8.14
C TRP A 359 1.64 -12.22 7.82
N ARG A 360 2.77 -12.87 8.10
CA ARG A 360 3.02 -14.28 7.79
C ARG A 360 2.77 -15.23 8.96
N LEU A 361 2.57 -14.70 10.17
CA LEU A 361 2.42 -15.51 11.39
C LEU A 361 1.04 -16.15 11.49
N LYS A 362 0.99 -17.38 12.02
CA LYS A 362 -0.22 -18.15 12.29
C LYS A 362 -0.64 -18.07 13.76
N LEU A 363 -1.80 -18.64 14.08
CA LEU A 363 -2.22 -18.83 15.47
C LEU A 363 -1.15 -19.63 16.24
N GLY A 364 -0.82 -19.20 17.45
CA GLY A 364 0.27 -19.75 18.26
C GLY A 364 1.65 -19.14 17.98
N GLN A 365 1.79 -18.29 16.95
CA GLN A 365 3.04 -17.58 16.65
C GLN A 365 2.96 -16.07 16.90
N ILE A 366 1.77 -15.54 17.20
CA ILE A 366 1.55 -14.11 17.40
C ILE A 366 1.70 -13.79 18.88
N GLU A 367 2.54 -12.81 19.18
CA GLU A 367 2.72 -12.30 20.53
C GLU A 367 1.44 -11.62 21.03
N THR A 368 1.05 -11.92 22.27
CA THR A 368 -0.20 -11.41 22.86
C THR A 368 -0.23 -9.88 22.90
N THR A 369 0.90 -9.23 23.16
CA THR A 369 0.97 -7.76 23.18
C THR A 369 0.73 -7.17 21.80
N GLU A 370 1.31 -7.75 20.75
CA GLU A 370 1.06 -7.31 19.37
C GLU A 370 -0.40 -7.52 18.98
N MET A 371 -1.00 -8.65 19.35
CA MET A 371 -2.42 -8.89 19.12
C MET A 371 -3.28 -7.80 19.78
N ILE A 372 -2.98 -7.43 21.04
CA ILE A 372 -3.67 -6.36 21.76
C ILE A 372 -3.46 -5.01 21.06
N GLU A 373 -2.23 -4.67 20.66
CA GLU A 373 -1.97 -3.43 19.91
C GLU A 373 -2.80 -3.34 18.63
N VAL A 374 -2.87 -4.41 17.86
CA VAL A 374 -3.65 -4.46 16.62
C VAL A 374 -5.14 -4.27 16.90
N GLN A 375 -5.69 -4.87 17.96
CA GLN A 375 -7.07 -4.64 18.38
C GLN A 375 -7.29 -3.18 18.80
N LEU A 376 -6.38 -2.62 19.58
CA LEU A 376 -6.47 -1.24 20.07
C LEU A 376 -6.49 -0.24 18.91
N VAL A 377 -5.56 -0.38 17.96
CA VAL A 377 -5.44 0.55 16.83
C VAL A 377 -6.57 0.36 15.81
N ASN A 378 -6.90 -0.89 15.45
CA ASN A 378 -7.78 -1.15 14.30
C ASN A 378 -9.26 -1.25 14.65
N SER A 379 -9.62 -1.44 15.93
CA SER A 379 -11.00 -1.69 16.35
C SER A 379 -11.42 -0.84 17.55
N VAL A 380 -10.68 -0.89 18.67
CA VAL A 380 -11.08 -0.19 19.90
C VAL A 380 -10.99 1.32 19.77
N ALA A 381 -9.91 1.87 19.22
CA ALA A 381 -9.79 3.31 19.01
C ALA A 381 -10.82 3.85 18.00
N PRO A 382 -11.07 3.20 16.83
CA PRO A 382 -12.20 3.55 15.98
C PRO A 382 -13.55 3.49 16.70
N PHE A 383 -13.78 2.50 17.57
CA PHE A 383 -14.99 2.43 18.38
C PHE A 383 -15.13 3.66 19.28
N VAL A 384 -14.08 4.02 20.04
CA VAL A 384 -14.10 5.20 20.93
C VAL A 384 -14.35 6.49 20.14
N LEU A 385 -13.65 6.66 19.00
CA LEU A 385 -13.83 7.82 18.13
C LEU A 385 -15.25 7.89 17.57
N CYS A 386 -15.80 6.79 17.03
CA CYS A 386 -17.18 6.75 16.55
C CYS A 386 -18.17 7.05 17.69
N ASN A 387 -18.00 6.41 18.84
CA ASN A 387 -18.91 6.51 19.98
C ASN A 387 -18.95 7.94 20.53
N ARG A 388 -17.80 8.59 20.69
CA ARG A 388 -17.71 9.94 21.26
C ARG A 388 -18.01 11.03 20.23
N LEU A 389 -17.38 10.97 19.06
CA LEU A 389 -17.46 12.05 18.08
C LEU A 389 -18.77 12.05 17.31
N SER A 390 -19.48 10.91 17.20
CA SER A 390 -20.81 10.90 16.59
C SER A 390 -21.82 11.76 17.37
N GLU A 391 -21.68 11.90 18.69
CA GLU A 391 -22.52 12.81 19.48
C GLU A 391 -22.28 14.28 19.12
N VAL A 392 -21.02 14.66 18.82
CA VAL A 392 -20.70 15.99 18.28
C VAL A 392 -21.29 16.17 16.88
N MET A 393 -21.22 15.13 16.04
CA MET A 393 -21.80 15.16 14.70
C MET A 393 -23.33 15.31 14.73
N LYS A 394 -24.03 14.73 15.72
CA LYS A 394 -25.49 14.82 15.88
C LYS A 394 -26.00 16.21 16.26
N LYS A 395 -25.15 17.09 16.79
CA LYS A 395 -25.54 18.46 17.21
C LYS A 395 -26.13 19.30 16.07
N ASP A 396 -25.76 18.98 14.82
CA ASP A 396 -26.26 19.64 13.62
C ASP A 396 -26.51 18.59 12.52
N ASN A 397 -27.70 18.55 11.94
CA ASN A 397 -28.03 17.59 10.89
C ASN A 397 -27.94 18.26 9.51
N THR A 398 -26.78 18.14 8.87
CA THR A 398 -26.55 18.66 7.52
C THR A 398 -27.03 17.71 6.42
N GLY A 399 -27.42 16.48 6.77
CA GLY A 399 -27.81 15.43 5.82
C GLY A 399 -26.69 14.96 4.89
N LYS A 400 -25.43 15.29 5.17
CA LYS A 400 -24.26 14.99 4.32
C LYS A 400 -23.01 14.60 5.13
N LYS A 401 -23.18 14.15 6.37
CA LYS A 401 -22.04 13.82 7.25
C LYS A 401 -21.59 12.40 7.01
N HIS A 402 -20.30 12.12 7.20
CA HIS A 402 -19.74 10.81 6.91
C HIS A 402 -18.82 10.29 8.01
N ILE A 403 -18.94 9.00 8.30
CA ILE A 403 -17.92 8.25 9.04
C ILE A 403 -17.40 7.15 8.11
N ILE A 404 -16.09 7.15 7.85
CA ILE A 404 -15.46 6.18 6.97
C ILE A 404 -14.45 5.37 7.77
N ASN A 405 -14.75 4.08 7.90
CA ASN A 405 -13.87 3.11 8.53
C ASN A 405 -13.03 2.43 7.46
N VAL A 406 -11.72 2.71 7.43
CA VAL A 406 -10.81 2.08 6.46
C VAL A 406 -10.57 0.63 6.87
N SER A 407 -11.22 -0.26 6.13
CA SER A 407 -11.19 -1.70 6.35
C SER A 407 -10.42 -2.40 5.22
N ALA A 408 -10.51 -3.71 5.17
CA ALA A 408 -9.88 -4.52 4.14
C ALA A 408 -10.58 -5.87 3.99
N MET A 409 -10.26 -6.60 2.92
CA MET A 409 -10.74 -7.97 2.68
C MET A 409 -10.43 -8.95 3.82
N GLU A 410 -9.43 -8.67 4.65
CA GLU A 410 -9.06 -9.40 5.87
C GLU A 410 -10.23 -9.50 6.87
N GLY A 411 -11.07 -8.45 6.91
CA GLY A 411 -12.27 -8.39 7.76
C GLY A 411 -13.49 -9.13 7.20
N LYS A 412 -13.40 -9.66 5.97
CA LYS A 412 -14.48 -10.44 5.36
C LYS A 412 -14.51 -11.88 5.89
N PHE A 413 -15.69 -12.35 6.29
CA PHE A 413 -15.89 -13.71 6.82
C PHE A 413 -15.90 -14.75 5.71
N TYR A 414 -16.78 -14.58 4.71
CA TYR A 414 -16.99 -15.56 3.65
C TYR A 414 -16.26 -15.14 2.37
N ARG A 415 -15.23 -15.89 2.00
CA ARG A 415 -14.48 -15.76 0.74
C ARG A 415 -14.06 -17.14 0.27
N ASP A 416 -13.92 -17.31 -1.04
CA ASP A 416 -13.55 -18.60 -1.65
C ASP A 416 -12.24 -19.17 -1.09
N PHE A 417 -11.32 -18.28 -0.68
CA PHE A 417 -10.05 -18.66 -0.08
C PHE A 417 -9.64 -17.67 1.02
N LYS A 418 -9.28 -18.17 2.20
CA LYS A 418 -8.70 -17.38 3.30
C LYS A 418 -7.47 -18.12 3.82
N GLU A 419 -6.33 -17.43 3.87
CA GLU A 419 -5.11 -17.99 4.45
C GLU A 419 -5.22 -18.10 5.97
N ASP A 420 -4.45 -19.01 6.57
CA ASP A 420 -4.40 -19.26 8.01
C ASP A 420 -3.43 -18.32 8.76
N ARG A 421 -3.15 -17.15 8.19
CA ARG A 421 -2.15 -16.18 8.64
C ARG A 421 -2.78 -14.89 9.13
N HIS A 422 -2.00 -14.09 9.87
CA HIS A 422 -2.40 -12.81 10.46
C HIS A 422 -3.80 -12.80 11.11
N PRO A 423 -4.19 -13.83 11.90
CA PRO A 423 -5.55 -13.90 12.47
C PRO A 423 -5.91 -12.70 13.33
N HIS A 424 -4.95 -12.09 14.05
CA HIS A 424 -5.15 -10.88 14.84
C HIS A 424 -5.62 -9.68 13.99
N THR A 425 -5.05 -9.46 12.80
CA THR A 425 -5.50 -8.43 11.84
C THR A 425 -6.86 -8.76 11.26
N ASN A 426 -7.09 -10.03 10.87
CA ASN A 426 -8.40 -10.50 10.37
C ASN A 426 -9.51 -10.23 11.40
N MET A 427 -9.29 -10.60 12.66
CA MET A 427 -10.22 -10.36 13.76
C MET A 427 -10.52 -8.88 13.96
N ALA A 428 -9.49 -8.03 13.96
CA ALA A 428 -9.67 -6.60 14.19
C ALA A 428 -10.44 -5.92 13.05
N LYS A 429 -10.15 -6.27 11.78
CA LYS A 429 -10.90 -5.74 10.62
C LYS A 429 -12.34 -6.26 10.57
N ALA A 430 -12.58 -7.51 10.97
CA ALA A 430 -13.92 -8.05 11.11
C ALA A 430 -14.74 -7.33 12.20
N ALA A 431 -14.11 -7.01 13.34
CA ALA A 431 -14.75 -6.22 14.39
C ALA A 431 -15.09 -4.79 13.93
N LEU A 432 -14.20 -4.15 13.18
CA LEU A 432 -14.45 -2.82 12.59
C LEU A 432 -15.60 -2.85 11.56
N ASN A 433 -15.65 -3.89 10.73
CA ASN A 433 -16.78 -4.12 9.82
C ASN A 433 -18.09 -4.28 10.59
N MET A 434 -18.09 -5.07 11.68
CA MET A 434 -19.26 -5.28 12.51
C MET A 434 -19.74 -4.00 13.21
N LEU A 435 -18.81 -3.16 13.68
CA LEU A 435 -19.12 -1.83 14.21
C LEU A 435 -19.90 -1.00 13.17
N THR A 436 -19.38 -0.95 11.95
CA THR A 436 -20.01 -0.23 10.83
C THR A 436 -21.41 -0.76 10.53
N HIS A 437 -21.54 -2.08 10.38
CA HIS A 437 -22.80 -2.73 10.10
C HIS A 437 -23.85 -2.45 11.18
N THR A 438 -23.43 -2.49 12.45
CA THR A 438 -24.33 -2.32 13.61
C THR A 438 -24.77 -0.87 13.81
N ALA A 439 -23.85 0.09 13.74
CA ALA A 439 -24.12 1.48 14.14
C ALA A 439 -24.73 2.34 13.02
N SER A 440 -24.47 2.01 11.76
CA SER A 440 -24.80 2.87 10.61
C SER A 440 -26.29 3.23 10.49
N GLY A 441 -27.20 2.28 10.72
CA GLY A 441 -28.64 2.51 10.54
C GLY A 441 -29.23 3.54 11.50
N THR A 442 -28.70 3.63 12.72
CA THR A 442 -29.14 4.66 13.69
C THR A 442 -28.58 6.02 13.32
N LEU A 443 -27.27 6.10 13.00
CA LEU A 443 -26.60 7.34 12.64
C LEU A 443 -27.15 7.97 11.34
N ALA A 444 -27.64 7.16 10.41
CA ALA A 444 -28.27 7.64 9.19
C ALA A 444 -29.48 8.55 9.45
N LYS A 445 -30.22 8.31 10.55
CA LYS A 445 -31.39 9.13 10.95
C LYS A 445 -30.97 10.56 11.34
N ASP A 446 -29.74 10.72 11.80
CA ASP A 446 -29.13 12.00 12.14
C ASP A 446 -28.33 12.60 10.96
N GLY A 447 -28.48 12.05 9.75
CA GLY A 447 -27.76 12.52 8.55
C GLY A 447 -26.28 12.14 8.51
N ILE A 448 -25.89 11.10 9.26
CA ILE A 448 -24.51 10.61 9.36
C ILE A 448 -24.38 9.23 8.69
N PHE A 449 -23.67 9.21 7.57
CA PHE A 449 -23.52 8.02 6.73
C PHE A 449 -22.21 7.29 7.05
N MET A 450 -22.33 6.17 7.77
CA MET A 450 -21.19 5.33 8.17
C MET A 450 -20.97 4.17 7.19
N ASN A 451 -19.76 4.01 6.66
CA ASN A 451 -19.38 2.89 5.77
C ASN A 451 -17.99 2.33 6.09
N ALA A 452 -17.78 1.06 5.72
CA ALA A 452 -16.48 0.39 5.74
C ALA A 452 -15.94 0.36 4.31
N VAL A 453 -14.66 0.66 4.12
CA VAL A 453 -14.07 0.78 2.78
C VAL A 453 -12.78 -0.02 2.67
N ASP A 454 -12.72 -0.92 1.69
CA ASP A 454 -11.50 -1.61 1.26
C ASP A 454 -10.69 -0.69 0.33
N THR A 455 -9.41 -0.52 0.66
CA THR A 455 -8.47 0.30 -0.14
C THR A 455 -8.00 -0.40 -1.41
N GLY A 456 -8.32 -1.68 -1.59
CA GLY A 456 -7.73 -2.56 -2.58
C GLY A 456 -6.27 -2.89 -2.26
N TRP A 457 -5.61 -3.62 -3.16
CA TRP A 457 -4.26 -4.09 -2.92
C TRP A 457 -3.22 -3.05 -3.34
N VAL A 458 -2.84 -2.23 -2.36
CA VAL A 458 -1.92 -1.09 -2.53
C VAL A 458 -0.48 -1.41 -2.14
N THR A 459 -0.28 -2.22 -1.10
CA THR A 459 1.05 -2.56 -0.54
C THR A 459 1.20 -4.08 -0.44
N ASP A 460 2.40 -4.60 -0.70
CA ASP A 460 2.75 -5.98 -0.34
C ASP A 460 3.33 -5.99 1.08
N GLU A 461 2.60 -6.58 2.02
CA GLU A 461 2.98 -6.62 3.45
C GLU A 461 4.01 -7.71 3.76
N ASP A 462 4.40 -8.49 2.75
CA ASP A 462 5.43 -9.51 2.91
C ASP A 462 6.81 -8.92 3.22
N PRO A 463 7.66 -9.70 3.91
CA PRO A 463 9.09 -9.39 4.04
C PRO A 463 9.72 -8.98 2.70
N ALA A 464 10.63 -8.01 2.73
CA ALA A 464 11.23 -7.41 1.55
C ALA A 464 11.84 -8.45 0.59
N GLU A 465 12.54 -9.45 1.12
CA GLU A 465 13.12 -10.56 0.35
C GLU A 465 12.06 -11.34 -0.46
N LEU A 466 10.91 -11.61 0.15
CA LEU A 466 9.82 -12.34 -0.50
C LEU A 466 9.10 -11.47 -1.53
N ALA A 467 8.86 -10.20 -1.22
CA ALA A 467 8.30 -9.24 -2.16
C ALA A 467 9.19 -9.08 -3.41
N GLN A 468 10.51 -8.95 -3.21
CA GLN A 468 11.50 -8.90 -4.29
C GLN A 468 11.48 -10.20 -5.12
N ARG A 469 11.45 -11.36 -4.46
CA ARG A 469 11.38 -12.65 -5.16
C ARG A 469 10.14 -12.78 -6.04
N LYS A 470 8.96 -12.33 -5.57
CA LYS A 470 7.74 -12.30 -6.40
C LYS A 470 7.91 -11.37 -7.60
N GLN A 471 8.54 -10.21 -7.42
CA GLN A 471 8.81 -9.29 -8.51
C GLN A 471 9.77 -9.89 -9.55
N GLU A 472 10.82 -10.60 -9.11
CA GLU A 472 11.79 -11.21 -10.02
C GLU A 472 11.19 -12.38 -10.80
N LEU A 473 10.51 -13.29 -10.10
CA LEU A 473 10.01 -14.56 -10.63
C LEU A 473 8.65 -14.44 -11.33
N GLU A 474 7.73 -13.66 -10.77
CA GLU A 474 6.34 -13.58 -11.23
C GLU A 474 6.02 -12.23 -11.88
N ASP A 475 6.97 -11.29 -11.84
CA ASP A 475 6.76 -9.90 -12.25
C ASP A 475 5.53 -9.26 -11.56
N PHE A 476 5.29 -9.72 -10.33
CA PHE A 476 4.20 -9.29 -9.48
C PHE A 476 4.54 -7.97 -8.79
N GLN A 477 3.51 -7.14 -8.68
CA GLN A 477 3.50 -5.90 -7.95
C GLN A 477 2.03 -5.60 -7.56
N PRO A 478 1.77 -4.89 -6.45
CA PRO A 478 0.40 -4.50 -6.09
C PRO A 478 -0.28 -3.74 -7.25
N PRO A 479 -1.53 -4.06 -7.61
CA PRO A 479 -2.21 -3.50 -8.77
C PRO A 479 -2.63 -2.03 -8.63
N LEU A 480 -2.62 -1.50 -7.40
CA LEU A 480 -3.03 -0.14 -7.05
C LEU A 480 -1.91 0.58 -6.31
N ASP A 481 -1.93 1.91 -6.30
CA ASP A 481 -1.06 2.75 -5.48
C ASP A 481 -1.82 3.47 -4.34
N ILE A 482 -1.11 4.30 -3.57
CA ILE A 482 -1.69 5.00 -2.42
C ILE A 482 -2.73 6.06 -2.82
N VAL A 483 -2.66 6.58 -4.05
CA VAL A 483 -3.65 7.53 -4.59
C VAL A 483 -4.94 6.79 -4.92
N ASP A 484 -4.84 5.59 -5.51
CA ASP A 484 -5.98 4.70 -5.73
C ASP A 484 -6.67 4.30 -4.42
N GLY A 485 -5.87 4.02 -3.38
CA GLY A 485 -6.38 3.70 -2.05
C GLY A 485 -7.11 4.87 -1.41
N ALA A 486 -6.54 6.08 -1.46
CA ALA A 486 -7.18 7.30 -0.95
C ALA A 486 -8.48 7.63 -1.71
N ALA A 487 -8.48 7.49 -3.03
CA ALA A 487 -9.67 7.71 -3.86
C ALA A 487 -10.82 6.77 -3.47
N ARG A 488 -10.54 5.48 -3.21
CA ARG A 488 -11.56 4.53 -2.73
C ARG A 488 -12.13 4.93 -1.38
N VAL A 489 -11.27 5.30 -0.43
CA VAL A 489 -11.71 5.73 0.92
C VAL A 489 -12.59 6.97 0.84
N MET A 490 -12.26 7.91 -0.05
CA MET A 490 -12.97 9.18 -0.17
C MET A 490 -14.24 9.14 -1.01
N ASP A 491 -14.36 8.15 -1.90
CA ASP A 491 -15.49 8.02 -2.82
C ASP A 491 -16.88 8.10 -2.15
N PRO A 492 -17.15 7.44 -0.99
CA PRO A 492 -18.49 7.47 -0.41
C PRO A 492 -18.91 8.88 0.03
N LEU A 493 -17.94 9.71 0.41
CA LEU A 493 -18.15 11.12 0.74
C LEU A 493 -18.26 11.96 -0.53
N PHE A 494 -17.28 11.85 -1.44
CA PHE A 494 -17.22 12.71 -2.63
C PHE A 494 -18.32 12.42 -3.63
N ASP A 495 -18.57 11.14 -3.93
CA ASP A 495 -19.69 10.72 -4.78
C ASP A 495 -21.02 11.10 -4.13
N GLY A 496 -21.14 10.93 -2.81
CA GLY A 496 -22.31 11.34 -2.04
C GLY A 496 -22.61 12.83 -2.15
N ILE A 497 -21.60 13.69 -1.99
CA ILE A 497 -21.74 15.14 -2.14
C ILE A 497 -22.11 15.52 -3.58
N ASN A 498 -21.42 14.93 -4.56
CA ASN A 498 -21.59 15.31 -5.97
C ASN A 498 -22.92 14.83 -6.56
N THR A 499 -23.44 13.69 -6.10
CA THR A 499 -24.67 13.07 -6.64
C THR A 499 -25.90 13.31 -5.77
N GLY A 500 -25.71 13.67 -4.49
CA GLY A 500 -26.75 13.71 -3.47
C GLY A 500 -27.20 12.32 -2.97
N LYS A 501 -26.53 11.24 -3.39
CA LYS A 501 -26.85 9.86 -3.00
C LYS A 501 -25.75 9.28 -2.13
N HIS A 502 -26.05 9.07 -0.86
CA HIS A 502 -25.07 8.61 0.12
C HIS A 502 -25.22 7.11 0.40
N TRP A 503 -24.10 6.37 0.32
CA TRP A 503 -24.05 5.00 0.82
C TRP A 503 -24.15 4.99 2.34
N CYS A 504 -24.81 3.98 2.91
CA CYS A 504 -24.87 3.81 4.35
C CYS A 504 -24.88 2.33 4.74
N GLY A 505 -24.07 1.97 5.74
CA GLY A 505 -24.01 0.62 6.26
C GLY A 505 -23.54 -0.39 5.22
N LYS A 506 -22.61 0.00 4.35
CA LYS A 506 -22.03 -0.86 3.32
C LYS A 506 -20.55 -1.15 3.59
N PHE A 507 -20.13 -2.34 3.18
CA PHE A 507 -18.73 -2.63 2.92
C PHE A 507 -18.47 -2.35 1.44
N LEU A 508 -17.64 -1.36 1.14
CA LEU A 508 -17.37 -0.90 -0.21
C LEU A 508 -16.01 -1.43 -0.66
N LYS A 509 -16.00 -2.07 -1.83
CA LYS A 509 -14.80 -2.51 -2.52
C LYS A 509 -14.94 -2.17 -4.00
N ASP A 510 -13.86 -1.66 -4.60
CA ASP A 510 -13.85 -1.24 -6.00
C ASP A 510 -15.04 -0.30 -6.30
N TYR A 511 -15.28 0.67 -5.41
CA TYR A 511 -16.34 1.68 -5.48
C TYR A 511 -17.78 1.14 -5.43
N ASN A 512 -17.98 -0.14 -5.08
CA ASN A 512 -19.29 -0.78 -5.06
C ASN A 512 -19.55 -1.51 -3.73
N PRO A 513 -20.80 -1.60 -3.26
CA PRO A 513 -21.17 -2.46 -2.14
C PRO A 513 -20.89 -3.93 -2.43
N ILE A 514 -20.24 -4.60 -1.47
CA ILE A 514 -20.03 -6.04 -1.47
C ILE A 514 -20.65 -6.68 -0.22
N PRO A 515 -20.89 -8.00 -0.23
CA PRO A 515 -21.25 -8.72 0.99
C PRO A 515 -20.18 -8.57 2.08
N TRP A 516 -20.64 -8.53 3.33
CA TRP A 516 -19.81 -8.44 4.53
C TRP A 516 -18.81 -9.57 4.73
#